data_AF-A0A8J6SRT1-F1
#
_entry.id   AF-A0A8J6SRT1-F1
#
_cell.length_a   1.000
_cell.length_b   1.000
_cell.length_c   1.000
_cell.angle_alpha   90.00
_cell.angle_beta   90.00
_cell.angle_gamma   90.00
#
_symmetry.space_group_name_H-M   'P 1'
#
loop_
_entity.id
_entity.type
_entity.pdbx_description
1 polymer ?
#
loop_
_entity_poly.entity_id
_entity_poly.type
_entity_poly.pdbx_seq_one_letter_code
_entity_poly.pdbx_strand_id
1 'polypeptide(L)'
;MALALALSIAGAKSGSVLAVEPSDNAEAIATRMYDLQQSSQRWIQVDLSTQRLIAWEGGNPVRAVIVSTGRDATPTLTGTFEIQSMHRVARMQGDDYNIPDVPFVMYYSGNYGIHGAYWHNQFGVPMSHGCVNVAVDHAEWLFSWAEMGTPVVVHE
;
A
#
# COMPACT_ATOMS: atom_id res chain seq x y z
N MET A 1 36.63 -3.00 43.81
CA MET A 1 35.49 -2.16 43.40
C MET A 1 35.93 -0.71 43.53
N ALA A 2 36.03 0.14 42.52
CA ALA A 2 35.73 0.06 41.10
C ALA A 2 36.79 0.93 40.38
N LEU A 3 37.31 0.45 39.25
CA LEU A 3 38.23 1.19 38.40
C LEU A 3 37.41 1.95 37.35
N ALA A 4 37.40 3.28 37.42
CA ALA A 4 36.90 4.12 36.35
C ALA A 4 38.00 4.27 35.29
N LEU A 5 37.72 3.84 34.06
CA LEU A 5 38.54 4.17 32.88
C LEU A 5 37.67 4.98 31.92
N ALA A 6 38.13 6.19 31.64
CA ALA A 6 37.47 7.13 30.76
C ALA A 6 37.71 6.79 29.27
N LEU A 7 36.70 7.18 28.49
CA LEU A 7 36.53 7.24 27.04
C LEU A 7 37.79 7.07 26.16
N SER A 8 37.74 6.06 25.30
CA SER A 8 38.40 6.09 24.00
C SER A 8 37.48 6.77 22.99
N ILE A 9 37.94 7.87 22.41
CA ILE A 9 37.36 8.51 21.23
C ILE A 9 38.02 7.84 20.02
N ALA A 10 37.23 7.07 19.26
CA ALA A 10 37.70 6.48 18.01
C ALA A 10 36.63 6.67 16.92
N GLY A 11 36.93 7.61 16.03
CA GLY A 11 36.71 7.49 14.59
C GLY A 11 35.28 7.42 14.09
N ALA A 12 34.76 8.56 13.64
CA ALA A 12 33.73 8.57 12.60
C ALA A 12 34.28 7.82 11.37
N LYS A 13 33.58 6.78 10.92
CA LYS A 13 33.76 6.20 9.60
C LYS A 13 32.43 6.13 8.87
N SER A 14 32.40 6.87 7.76
CA SER A 14 31.93 6.50 6.43
C SER A 14 30.53 5.91 6.32
N GLY A 15 29.67 6.63 5.57
CA GLY A 15 28.28 6.27 5.33
C GLY A 15 28.07 4.80 4.98
N SER A 16 27.40 4.11 5.88
CA SER A 16 26.68 2.89 5.58
C SER A 16 25.31 3.29 5.06
N VAL A 17 24.94 2.78 3.90
CA VAL A 17 23.53 2.64 3.52
C VAL A 17 22.89 1.85 4.66
N LEU A 18 22.13 2.53 5.52
CA LEU A 18 21.41 1.87 6.60
C LEU A 18 20.40 0.96 5.92
N ALA A 19 20.56 -0.35 6.07
CA ALA A 19 19.44 -1.25 5.93
C ALA A 19 18.38 -0.71 6.91
N VAL A 20 17.27 -0.21 6.37
CA VAL A 20 16.12 0.18 7.17
C VAL A 20 15.67 -1.11 7.86
N GLU A 21 15.85 -1.18 9.18
CA GLU A 21 15.47 -2.38 9.93
C GLU A 21 13.96 -2.58 9.77
N PRO A 22 13.44 -3.82 9.73
CA PRO A 22 12.00 -4.08 9.56
C PRO A 22 11.11 -3.32 10.58
N SER A 23 11.64 -3.01 11.77
CA SER A 23 10.98 -2.19 12.79
C SER A 23 10.71 -0.75 12.35
N ASP A 24 11.61 -0.18 11.56
CA ASP A 24 11.55 1.23 11.15
C ASP A 24 10.43 1.43 10.12
N ASN A 25 10.17 0.42 9.27
CA ASN A 25 9.08 0.47 8.31
C ASN A 25 7.71 0.40 8.99
N ALA A 26 7.55 -0.48 9.99
CA ALA A 26 6.30 -0.59 10.75
C ALA A 26 6.00 0.69 11.54
N GLU A 27 7.00 1.29 12.19
CA GLU A 27 6.85 2.56 12.90
C GLU A 27 6.52 3.71 11.95
N ALA A 28 7.17 3.78 10.78
CA ALA A 28 6.88 4.78 9.76
C ALA A 28 5.44 4.65 9.22
N ILE A 29 4.97 3.43 8.97
CA ILE A 29 3.60 3.17 8.52
C ILE A 29 2.59 3.60 9.61
N ALA A 30 2.81 3.19 10.87
CA ALA A 30 1.93 3.56 11.98
C ALA A 30 1.87 5.08 12.18
N THR A 31 3.01 5.75 12.13
CA THR A 31 3.11 7.21 12.21
C THR A 31 2.34 7.87 11.07
N ARG A 32 2.51 7.39 9.83
CA ARG A 32 1.78 7.94 8.68
C ARG A 32 0.27 7.78 8.81
N MET A 33 -0.22 6.63 9.28
CA MET A 33 -1.64 6.42 9.54
C MET A 33 -2.16 7.39 10.59
N TYR A 34 -1.44 7.56 11.70
CA TYR A 34 -1.80 8.50 12.75
C TYR A 34 -1.89 9.94 12.22
N ASP A 35 -0.90 10.40 11.46
CA ASP A 35 -0.89 11.74 10.87
C ASP A 35 -2.06 11.96 9.91
N LEU A 36 -2.37 10.96 9.07
CA LEU A 36 -3.50 11.03 8.13
C LEU A 36 -4.84 11.08 8.87
N GLN A 37 -5.00 10.31 9.95
CA GLN A 37 -6.20 10.32 10.79
C GLN A 37 -6.42 11.67 11.50
N GLN A 38 -5.36 12.41 11.82
CA GLN A 38 -5.45 13.77 12.38
C GLN A 38 -5.59 14.87 11.31
N SER A 39 -5.53 14.50 10.04
CA SER A 39 -5.67 15.45 8.92
C SER A 39 -7.12 15.53 8.41
N SER A 40 -7.35 16.32 7.36
CA SER A 40 -8.59 16.33 6.58
C SER A 40 -8.44 15.66 5.22
N GLN A 41 -7.35 14.94 4.98
CA GLN A 41 -7.04 14.35 3.67
C GLN A 41 -7.88 13.11 3.41
N ARG A 42 -8.20 12.87 2.13
CA ARG A 42 -8.62 11.56 1.66
C ARG A 42 -7.42 10.63 1.63
N TRP A 43 -7.56 9.41 2.14
CA TRP A 43 -6.50 8.40 2.06
C TRP A 43 -7.06 6.98 2.07
N ILE A 44 -6.26 6.04 1.58
CA ILE A 44 -6.61 4.63 1.44
C ILE A 44 -5.72 3.81 2.37
N GLN A 45 -6.33 2.97 3.18
CA GLN A 45 -5.67 1.94 3.96
C GLN A 45 -5.90 0.59 3.31
N VAL A 46 -4.85 -0.22 3.18
CA VAL A 46 -4.92 -1.63 2.77
C VAL A 46 -4.28 -2.48 3.86
N ASP A 47 -5.08 -3.35 4.45
CA ASP A 47 -4.68 -4.32 5.46
C ASP A 47 -4.57 -5.70 4.80
N LEU A 48 -3.35 -6.21 4.73
CA LEU A 48 -3.01 -7.48 4.11
C LEU A 48 -3.46 -8.68 4.96
N SER A 49 -3.43 -8.58 6.30
CA SER A 49 -3.81 -9.70 7.18
C SER A 49 -5.32 -9.93 7.19
N THR A 50 -6.10 -8.87 7.04
CA THR A 50 -7.58 -8.96 6.99
C THR A 50 -8.16 -8.89 5.58
N GLN A 51 -7.32 -8.69 4.56
CA GLN A 51 -7.73 -8.54 3.15
C GLN A 51 -8.82 -7.47 2.99
N ARG A 52 -8.55 -6.28 3.55
CA ARG A 52 -9.49 -5.16 3.55
C ARG A 52 -8.85 -3.90 3.00
N LEU A 53 -9.65 -3.14 2.27
CA LEU A 53 -9.35 -1.76 1.91
C LEU A 53 -10.36 -0.84 2.58
N ILE A 54 -9.86 0.21 3.23
CA ILE A 54 -10.69 1.26 3.83
C ILE A 54 -10.32 2.60 3.20
N ALA A 55 -11.32 3.30 2.67
CA ALA A 55 -11.22 4.68 2.24
C ALA A 55 -11.59 5.60 3.41
N TRP A 56 -10.76 6.62 3.67
CA TRP A 56 -10.85 7.50 4.82
C TRP A 56 -10.88 8.98 4.40
N GLU A 57 -11.61 9.79 5.15
CA GLU A 57 -11.53 11.26 5.14
C GLU A 57 -11.05 11.72 6.52
N GLY A 58 -9.75 12.00 6.63
CA GLY A 58 -9.09 12.18 7.92
C GLY A 58 -9.22 10.93 8.79
N GLY A 59 -9.76 11.10 10.00
CA GLY A 59 -10.07 10.01 10.93
C GLY A 59 -11.41 9.31 10.68
N ASN A 60 -12.17 9.68 9.63
CA ASN A 60 -13.50 9.13 9.37
C ASN A 60 -13.46 8.08 8.24
N PRO A 61 -13.75 6.80 8.50
CA PRO A 61 -13.85 5.80 7.43
C PRO A 61 -15.15 6.03 6.63
N VAL A 62 -15.03 6.19 5.32
CA VAL A 62 -16.16 6.48 4.41
C VAL A 62 -16.59 5.26 3.57
N ARG A 63 -15.70 4.28 3.39
CA ARG A 63 -16.02 2.99 2.78
C ARG A 63 -15.03 1.92 3.21
N ALA A 64 -15.50 0.70 3.44
CA ALA A 64 -14.67 -0.48 3.63
C ALA A 64 -15.11 -1.59 2.66
N VAL A 65 -14.14 -2.28 2.05
CA VAL A 65 -14.38 -3.36 1.08
C VAL A 65 -13.43 -4.52 1.33
N ILE A 66 -13.88 -5.74 1.02
CA ILE A 66 -13.02 -6.91 0.99
C ILE A 66 -12.24 -6.89 -0.33
N VAL A 67 -10.94 -7.18 -0.29
CA VAL A 67 -10.04 -7.16 -1.45
C VAL A 67 -9.32 -8.50 -1.62
N SER A 68 -8.62 -8.66 -2.74
CA SER A 68 -7.64 -9.72 -2.93
C SER A 68 -6.30 -9.11 -3.30
N THR A 69 -5.30 -9.27 -2.45
CA THR A 69 -3.95 -8.72 -2.68
C THR A 69 -3.02 -9.72 -3.37
N GLY A 70 -1.73 -9.39 -3.45
CA GLY A 70 -0.70 -10.23 -4.04
C GLY A 70 -0.51 -11.54 -3.28
N ARG A 71 -0.33 -12.64 -4.03
CA ARG A 71 0.03 -13.96 -3.48
C ARG A 71 1.41 -13.94 -2.84
N ASP A 72 1.74 -14.95 -2.04
CA ASP A 72 3.06 -15.11 -1.42
C ASP A 72 4.23 -15.03 -2.42
N ALA A 73 4.06 -15.58 -3.63
CA ALA A 73 5.08 -15.56 -4.68
C ALA A 73 5.20 -14.20 -5.39
N THR A 74 4.18 -13.34 -5.28
CA THR A 74 4.07 -12.03 -5.93
C THR A 74 3.38 -11.06 -4.97
N PRO A 75 4.01 -10.75 -3.82
CA PRO A 75 3.36 -10.09 -2.70
C PRO A 75 3.06 -8.63 -3.01
N THR A 76 1.99 -8.09 -2.41
CA THR A 76 1.76 -6.65 -2.38
C THR A 76 2.77 -5.98 -1.45
N LEU A 77 3.38 -4.87 -1.88
CA LEU A 77 4.35 -4.14 -1.08
C LEU A 77 3.67 -3.43 0.10
N THR A 78 4.18 -3.65 1.31
CA THR A 78 3.86 -2.82 2.49
C THR A 78 4.61 -1.50 2.44
N GLY A 79 3.99 -0.40 2.88
CA GLY A 79 4.63 0.91 2.91
C GLY A 79 3.63 2.05 2.80
N THR A 80 4.17 3.24 2.61
CA THR A 80 3.39 4.46 2.38
C THR A 80 3.65 4.93 0.95
N PHE A 81 2.58 5.20 0.22
CA PHE A 81 2.59 5.54 -1.19
C PHE A 81 1.54 6.63 -1.47
N GLU A 82 1.47 7.06 -2.72
CA GLU A 82 0.44 7.98 -3.22
C GLU A 82 0.03 7.55 -4.62
N ILE A 83 -1.23 7.78 -5.01
CA ILE A 83 -1.69 7.50 -6.37
C ILE A 83 -0.87 8.34 -7.38
N GLN A 84 -0.15 7.65 -8.27
CA GLN A 84 0.74 8.23 -9.27
C GLN A 84 0.05 8.42 -10.62
N SER A 85 -0.90 7.54 -10.96
CA SER A 85 -1.69 7.66 -12.18
C SER A 85 -3.02 6.92 -12.08
N MET A 86 -4.00 7.38 -12.85
CA MET A 86 -5.36 6.86 -12.86
C MET A 86 -5.85 6.62 -14.29
N HIS A 87 -6.37 5.44 -14.57
CA HIS A 87 -6.89 5.04 -15.88
C HIS A 87 -8.27 4.40 -15.73
N ARG A 88 -9.27 4.92 -16.45
CA ARG A 88 -10.60 4.31 -16.47
C ARG A 88 -10.56 2.86 -16.97
N VAL A 89 -9.69 2.59 -17.95
CA VAL A 89 -9.45 1.27 -18.51
C VAL A 89 -7.96 1.18 -18.87
N ALA A 90 -7.32 0.05 -18.55
CA ALA A 90 -5.97 -0.26 -19.00
C ALA A 90 -5.81 -1.77 -19.25
N ARG A 91 -4.87 -2.14 -20.13
CA ARG A 91 -4.43 -3.54 -20.26
C ARG A 91 -3.33 -3.80 -19.22
N MET A 92 -3.41 -4.91 -18.50
CA MET A 92 -2.37 -5.36 -17.58
C MET A 92 -1.77 -6.68 -18.06
N GLN A 93 -0.45 -6.75 -18.18
CA GLN A 93 0.26 -7.91 -18.70
C GLN A 93 1.55 -8.14 -17.92
N GLY A 94 1.81 -9.41 -17.60
CA GLY A 94 3.08 -9.93 -17.11
C GLY A 94 3.47 -11.21 -17.85
N ASP A 95 4.40 -11.97 -17.27
CA ASP A 95 4.93 -13.18 -17.91
C ASP A 95 3.88 -14.29 -18.08
N ASP A 96 2.98 -14.43 -17.11
CA ASP A 96 1.98 -15.50 -17.02
C ASP A 96 0.52 -15.00 -17.05
N TYR A 97 0.29 -13.69 -17.21
CA TYR A 97 -1.04 -13.12 -17.30
C TYR A 97 -1.13 -12.01 -18.35
N ASN A 98 -2.32 -11.87 -18.95
CA ASN A 98 -2.59 -10.82 -19.91
C ASN A 98 -4.07 -10.48 -19.92
N ILE A 99 -4.44 -9.48 -19.13
CA ILE A 99 -5.84 -9.11 -18.87
C ILE A 99 -6.17 -7.82 -19.64
N PRO A 100 -7.04 -7.89 -20.66
CA PRO A 100 -7.53 -6.71 -21.35
C PRO A 100 -8.52 -5.93 -20.47
N ASP A 101 -8.67 -4.65 -20.77
CA ASP A 101 -9.77 -3.82 -20.30
C ASP A 101 -9.99 -3.82 -18.77
N VAL A 102 -8.91 -3.83 -17.99
CA VAL A 102 -8.96 -3.72 -16.54
C VAL A 102 -9.51 -2.34 -16.17
N PRO A 103 -10.66 -2.26 -15.47
CA PRO A 103 -11.31 -1.00 -15.20
C PRO A 103 -10.77 -0.33 -13.91
N PHE A 104 -10.87 1.00 -13.87
CA PHE A 104 -10.67 1.83 -12.67
C PHE A 104 -9.30 1.64 -12.00
N VAL A 105 -8.24 1.68 -12.80
CA VAL A 105 -6.87 1.43 -12.36
C VAL A 105 -6.29 2.67 -11.70
N MET A 106 -5.76 2.50 -10.48
CA MET A 106 -5.06 3.53 -9.71
C MET A 106 -3.68 2.99 -9.31
N TYR A 107 -2.64 3.35 -10.05
CA TYR A 107 -1.27 2.94 -9.73
C TYR A 107 -0.70 3.82 -8.62
N TYR A 108 -0.02 3.21 -7.65
CA TYR A 108 0.58 3.94 -6.51
C TYR A 108 2.07 3.64 -6.33
N SER A 109 2.62 2.63 -7.00
CA SER A 109 4.06 2.33 -6.98
C SER A 109 4.46 1.56 -8.24
N GLY A 110 4.88 2.26 -9.30
CA GLY A 110 5.22 1.61 -10.57
C GLY A 110 4.04 0.81 -11.13
N ASN A 111 4.18 -0.51 -11.25
CA ASN A 111 3.12 -1.40 -11.73
C ASN A 111 2.19 -1.93 -10.63
N TYR A 112 2.37 -1.53 -9.36
CA TYR A 112 1.46 -1.85 -8.28
C TYR A 112 0.30 -0.85 -8.25
N GLY A 113 -0.92 -1.36 -8.22
CA GLY A 113 -2.11 -0.52 -8.21
C GLY A 113 -3.34 -1.18 -7.59
N ILE A 114 -4.37 -0.38 -7.42
CA ILE A 114 -5.72 -0.80 -7.03
C ILE A 114 -6.58 -0.77 -8.29
N HIS A 115 -7.35 -1.82 -8.57
CA HIS A 115 -8.22 -1.85 -9.75
C HIS A 115 -9.42 -2.79 -9.60
N GLY A 116 -10.38 -2.65 -10.52
CA GLY A 116 -11.48 -3.60 -10.63
C GLY A 116 -11.00 -4.94 -11.18
N ALA A 117 -11.38 -6.04 -10.55
CA ALA A 117 -11.09 -7.39 -11.02
C ALA A 117 -12.37 -8.10 -11.45
N TYR A 118 -12.63 -8.15 -12.76
CA TYR A 118 -13.82 -8.82 -13.31
C TYR A 118 -13.62 -10.34 -13.51
N TRP A 119 -12.38 -10.82 -13.47
CA TRP A 119 -12.03 -12.21 -13.80
C TRP A 119 -12.14 -13.18 -12.62
N HIS A 120 -12.38 -12.69 -11.40
CA HIS A 120 -12.64 -13.54 -10.24
C HIS A 120 -13.53 -12.84 -9.20
N ASN A 121 -14.15 -13.63 -8.33
CA ASN A 121 -14.95 -13.14 -7.19
C ASN A 121 -14.42 -13.62 -5.83
N GLN A 122 -13.19 -14.13 -5.76
CA GLN A 122 -12.57 -14.72 -4.55
C GLN A 122 -12.00 -13.66 -3.58
N PHE A 123 -12.73 -12.55 -3.37
CA PHE A 123 -12.31 -11.49 -2.46
C PHE A 123 -12.16 -12.02 -1.02
N GLY A 124 -11.10 -11.60 -0.33
CA GLY A 124 -10.72 -12.07 1.00
C GLY A 124 -9.59 -13.10 0.98
N VAL A 125 -9.12 -13.48 -0.21
CA VAL A 125 -7.98 -14.37 -0.42
C VAL A 125 -6.98 -13.67 -1.34
N PRO A 126 -5.66 -13.72 -1.06
CA PRO A 126 -4.64 -13.22 -1.99
C PRO A 126 -4.69 -13.95 -3.35
N MET A 127 -4.80 -13.20 -4.44
CA MET A 127 -5.04 -13.76 -5.78
C MET A 127 -4.22 -13.09 -6.89
N SER A 128 -3.61 -11.94 -6.65
CA SER A 128 -3.00 -11.10 -7.68
C SER A 128 -1.47 -11.29 -7.78
N HIS A 129 -0.89 -10.59 -8.76
CA HIS A 129 0.56 -10.42 -8.95
C HIS A 129 1.13 -9.19 -8.24
N GLY A 130 0.49 -8.75 -7.15
CA GLY A 130 0.91 -7.62 -6.32
C GLY A 130 -0.12 -6.50 -6.25
N CYS A 131 -1.00 -6.36 -7.24
CA CYS A 131 -2.10 -5.39 -7.21
C CYS A 131 -3.13 -5.70 -6.12
N VAL A 132 -3.92 -4.69 -5.75
CA VAL A 132 -5.07 -4.83 -4.87
C VAL A 132 -6.32 -4.97 -5.75
N ASN A 133 -6.84 -6.19 -5.85
CA ASN A 133 -8.04 -6.48 -6.63
C ASN A 133 -9.29 -6.11 -5.82
N VAL A 134 -10.16 -5.32 -6.44
CA VAL A 134 -11.42 -4.85 -5.86
C VAL A 134 -12.58 -5.27 -6.76
N ALA A 135 -13.77 -5.52 -6.21
CA ALA A 135 -14.97 -5.71 -7.02
C ALA A 135 -15.20 -4.46 -7.90
N VAL A 136 -15.64 -4.65 -9.15
CA VAL A 136 -15.65 -3.58 -10.17
C VAL A 136 -16.50 -2.36 -9.73
N ASP A 137 -17.63 -2.59 -9.10
CA ASP A 137 -18.52 -1.54 -8.58
C ASP A 137 -17.86 -0.73 -7.44
N HIS A 138 -17.12 -1.42 -6.57
CA HIS A 138 -16.35 -0.79 -5.49
C HIS A 138 -15.14 -0.03 -6.04
N ALA A 139 -14.49 -0.56 -7.07
CA ALA A 139 -13.39 0.11 -7.77
C ALA A 139 -13.86 1.38 -8.49
N GLU A 140 -15.03 1.34 -9.13
CA GLU A 140 -15.65 2.52 -9.77
C GLU A 140 -15.88 3.65 -8.78
N TRP A 141 -16.47 3.31 -7.62
CA TRP A 141 -16.69 4.29 -6.56
C TRP A 141 -15.36 4.86 -6.05
N LEU A 142 -14.38 4.00 -5.79
CA LEU A 142 -13.09 4.42 -5.24
C LEU A 142 -12.34 5.31 -6.23
N PHE A 143 -12.35 4.97 -7.51
CA PHE A 143 -11.77 5.76 -8.59
C PHE A 143 -12.44 7.13 -8.76
N SER A 144 -13.74 7.22 -8.49
CA SER A 144 -14.46 8.49 -8.54
C SER A 144 -14.24 9.35 -7.28
N TRP A 145 -13.89 8.72 -6.17
CA TRP A 145 -13.67 9.37 -4.88
C TRP A 145 -12.22 9.85 -4.70
N ALA A 146 -11.25 9.04 -5.15
CA ALA A 146 -9.83 9.33 -5.07
C ALA A 146 -9.37 10.25 -6.21
N GLU A 147 -8.20 10.85 -6.01
CA GLU A 147 -7.49 11.65 -7.00
C GLU A 147 -5.99 11.33 -7.01
N MET A 148 -5.25 11.79 -8.03
CA MET A 148 -3.79 11.69 -8.04
C MET A 148 -3.22 12.38 -6.78
N GLY A 149 -2.24 11.75 -6.13
CA GLY A 149 -1.70 12.19 -4.86
C GLY A 149 -2.45 11.67 -3.62
N THR A 150 -3.60 10.99 -3.77
CA THR A 150 -4.27 10.34 -2.63
C THR A 150 -3.32 9.36 -1.96
N PRO A 151 -3.01 9.50 -0.66
CA PRO A 151 -2.14 8.57 0.04
C PRO A 151 -2.72 7.16 0.09
N VAL A 152 -1.85 6.17 -0.10
CA VAL A 152 -2.14 4.75 0.02
C VAL A 152 -1.19 4.16 1.05
N VAL A 153 -1.71 3.63 2.13
CA VAL A 153 -0.94 2.99 3.20
C VAL A 153 -1.25 1.50 3.20
N VAL A 154 -0.23 0.68 3.00
CA VAL A 154 -0.35 -0.78 2.95
C VAL A 154 0.40 -1.38 4.12
N HIS A 155 -0.25 -2.22 4.91
CA HIS A 155 0.33 -2.85 6.11
C HIS A 155 -0.23 -4.26 6.34
N GLU A 156 0.42 -5.00 7.25
CA GLU A 156 -0.08 -6.28 7.78
C GLU A 156 -0.94 -6.08 9.03
#